data_AF-A0A380LMW2-F1
#
_entry.id   AF-A0A380LMW2-F1
#
_cell.length_a   1.000
_cell.length_b   1.000
_cell.length_c   1.000
_cell.angle_alpha   90.00
_cell.angle_beta   90.00
_cell.angle_gamma   90.00
#
_symmetry.space_group_name_H-M   'P 1'
#
loop_
_entity.id
_entity.type
_entity.pdbx_description
1 polymer ?
#
loop_
_entity_poly.entity_id
_entity_poly.type
_entity_poly.pdbx_seq_one_letter_code
_entity_poly.pdbx_strand_id
1 'polypeptide(L)'
;MEQEGLLQAEDIRPLADRMRPESLEEYVGQKQLVAKGNLLWRMIENDKVTSMIFWGPPGVGKTTLARIIAHQTKSYFVDFSAVTSGIKEIKEVMKQADLRKNLGQNTILFVDEIHRFNKAQQDAFLPYVEKGSIILIGATTENPSFEVNSALLSRCKVFVLNFLEKEDLIDLVHRALTSPKGLANLDIEIDDEAVDAIASFAGGDARICLNTLEMVVNNSPSDIEGIHVSKEILQQCLQRKTLLYDKHGEEHYNVISALHKSVRNSDVDAALYWLARMLEAGEDPLYVARRLVRMASEDIGMADSRALEITVAAYHAAHFLGMPECNVHLAHAVVYLALAPKSNALEVAYNTVKVDAIKTLDQPVPLHIRNAPTRLMKDLGYSDGYEYSHDYAFHMTDMTCLPDALIGKEYYHPSNQGSEVKVQKRLAQIKAIKANYHKIRQQKGTKK
;
A
#
# COMPACT_ATOMS: atom_id res chain seq x y z
N MET A 1 14.19 -19.02 -62.57
CA MET A 1 13.52 -17.72 -62.39
C MET A 1 12.37 -17.95 -61.45
N GLU A 2 12.63 -17.94 -60.15
CA GLU A 2 11.59 -17.85 -59.12
C GLU A 2 11.60 -16.40 -58.66
N GLN A 3 10.46 -15.72 -58.85
CA GLN A 3 10.25 -14.35 -58.41
C GLN A 3 10.07 -14.35 -56.89
N GLU A 4 11.07 -13.86 -56.16
CA GLU A 4 10.92 -13.43 -54.78
C GLU A 4 10.06 -12.16 -54.75
N GLY A 5 8.78 -12.32 -54.42
CA GLY A 5 7.93 -11.20 -54.04
C GLY A 5 8.32 -10.71 -52.65
N LEU A 6 8.99 -9.55 -52.58
CA LEU A 6 9.14 -8.75 -51.37
C LEU A 6 7.76 -8.24 -50.92
N LEU A 7 7.02 -9.04 -50.17
CA LEU A 7 5.98 -8.54 -49.27
C LEU A 7 6.69 -8.16 -47.96
N GLN A 8 6.82 -6.86 -47.68
CA GLN A 8 7.18 -6.39 -46.34
C GLN A 8 6.17 -6.98 -45.36
N ALA A 9 6.61 -7.88 -44.49
CA ALA A 9 5.76 -8.39 -43.42
C ALA A 9 5.37 -7.22 -42.51
N GLU A 10 4.06 -6.96 -42.38
CA GLU A 10 3.56 -5.98 -41.42
C GLU A 10 4.03 -6.36 -40.00
N ASP A 11 4.54 -5.40 -39.25
CA ASP A 11 4.97 -5.61 -37.86
C ASP A 11 3.74 -5.69 -36.95
N ILE A 12 3.28 -6.92 -36.67
CA ILE A 12 2.07 -7.26 -35.89
C ILE A 12 2.24 -6.95 -34.39
N ARG A 13 3.41 -6.47 -33.94
CA ARG A 13 3.62 -6.15 -32.52
C ARG A 13 2.74 -4.97 -32.10
N PRO A 14 2.19 -4.97 -30.87
CA PRO A 14 1.44 -3.83 -30.34
C PRO A 14 2.26 -2.54 -30.36
N LEU A 15 1.58 -1.40 -30.57
CA LEU A 15 2.23 -0.08 -30.63
C LEU A 15 3.12 0.19 -29.40
N ALA A 16 2.67 -0.20 -28.21
CA ALA A 16 3.43 -0.04 -26.97
C ALA A 16 4.77 -0.80 -26.95
N ASP A 17 4.91 -1.91 -27.67
CA ASP A 17 6.17 -2.64 -27.79
C ASP A 17 7.07 -2.04 -28.88
N ARG A 18 6.49 -1.65 -30.02
CA ARG A 18 7.20 -1.01 -31.13
C ARG A 18 7.79 0.36 -30.76
N MET A 19 7.06 1.13 -29.96
CA MET A 19 7.45 2.47 -29.51
C MET A 19 8.42 2.47 -28.34
N ARG A 20 8.95 1.32 -27.90
CA ARG A 20 9.93 1.27 -26.80
C ARG A 20 11.18 2.09 -27.15
N PRO A 21 11.54 3.09 -26.33
CA PRO A 21 12.78 3.84 -26.47
C PRO A 21 14.04 2.96 -26.51
N GLU A 22 14.98 3.30 -27.38
CA GLU A 22 16.29 2.64 -27.49
C GLU A 22 17.43 3.40 -26.80
N SER A 23 17.18 4.66 -26.43
CA SER A 23 18.14 5.56 -25.80
C SER A 23 17.49 6.38 -24.67
N LEU A 24 18.31 6.96 -23.78
CA LEU A 24 17.80 7.83 -22.72
C LEU A 24 17.19 9.11 -23.27
N GLU A 25 17.64 9.58 -24.43
CA GLU A 25 17.08 10.72 -25.15
C GLU A 25 15.68 10.44 -25.72
N GLU A 26 15.38 9.17 -26.00
CA GLU A 26 14.05 8.75 -26.43
C GLU A 26 13.08 8.51 -25.25
N TYR A 27 13.61 8.41 -24.03
CA TYR A 27 12.84 8.09 -22.86
C TYR A 27 11.99 9.29 -22.40
N VAL A 28 10.68 9.07 -22.29
CA VAL A 28 9.71 10.09 -21.92
C VAL A 28 9.46 10.09 -20.41
N GLY A 29 9.46 11.28 -19.81
CA GLY A 29 9.28 11.49 -18.37
C GLY A 29 10.48 11.08 -17.50
N GLN A 30 10.24 10.94 -16.19
CA GLN A 30 11.25 10.66 -15.17
C GLN A 30 12.47 11.59 -15.21
N LYS A 31 12.29 12.87 -15.57
CA LYS A 31 13.37 13.85 -15.74
C LYS A 31 14.28 13.94 -14.51
N GLN A 32 13.73 13.77 -13.32
CA GLN A 32 14.47 13.72 -12.05
C GLN A 32 15.49 12.56 -11.96
N LEU A 33 15.32 11.50 -12.74
CA LEU A 33 16.24 10.36 -12.81
C LEU A 33 17.12 10.42 -14.06
N VAL A 34 16.52 10.68 -15.22
CA VAL A 34 17.17 10.49 -16.53
C VAL A 34 17.57 11.78 -17.24
N ALA A 35 17.41 12.97 -16.65
CA ALA A 35 17.98 14.18 -17.26
C ALA A 35 19.51 14.17 -17.24
N LYS A 36 20.12 14.77 -18.26
CA LYS A 36 21.58 14.93 -18.38
C LYS A 36 22.18 15.50 -17.10
N GLY A 37 23.17 14.80 -16.55
CA GLY A 37 23.87 15.19 -15.33
C GLY A 37 23.28 14.63 -14.03
N ASN A 38 22.12 13.96 -14.05
CA ASN A 38 21.60 13.25 -12.88
C ASN A 38 22.39 11.97 -12.58
N LEU A 39 22.18 11.41 -11.38
CA LEU A 39 22.93 10.25 -10.89
C LEU A 39 22.83 9.05 -11.84
N LEU A 40 21.60 8.66 -12.22
CA LEU A 40 21.38 7.50 -13.07
C LEU A 40 21.97 7.72 -14.48
N TRP A 41 21.78 8.92 -15.06
CA TRP A 41 22.43 9.30 -16.32
C TRP A 41 23.94 9.09 -16.26
N ARG A 42 24.61 9.66 -15.24
CA ARG A 42 26.07 9.55 -15.09
C ARG A 42 26.52 8.11 -14.88
N MET A 43 25.76 7.29 -14.16
CA MET A 43 26.09 5.88 -13.97
C MET A 43 26.07 5.10 -15.28
N ILE A 44 25.09 5.38 -16.15
CA ILE A 44 24.93 4.74 -17.44
C ILE A 44 26.00 5.25 -18.43
N GLU A 45 26.20 6.56 -18.50
CA GLU A 45 27.18 7.21 -19.39
C GLU A 45 28.62 6.78 -19.09
N ASN A 46 28.96 6.57 -17.81
CA ASN A 46 30.30 6.14 -17.40
C ASN A 46 30.48 4.61 -17.32
N ASP A 47 29.47 3.82 -17.71
CA ASP A 47 29.47 2.35 -17.59
C ASP A 47 29.83 1.85 -16.16
N LYS A 48 29.25 2.52 -15.15
CA LYS A 48 29.44 2.22 -13.71
C LYS A 48 28.12 1.86 -13.02
N VAL A 49 27.31 1.08 -13.72
CA VAL A 49 25.99 0.67 -13.25
C VAL A 49 26.13 -0.38 -12.14
N THR A 50 25.40 -0.19 -11.05
CA THR A 50 25.31 -1.14 -9.93
C THR A 50 23.92 -1.74 -9.84
N SER A 51 23.75 -2.83 -9.09
CA SER A 51 22.43 -3.42 -8.86
C SER A 51 21.45 -2.39 -8.30
N MET A 52 20.20 -2.46 -8.75
CA MET A 52 19.16 -1.48 -8.44
C MET A 52 17.76 -2.09 -8.41
N ILE A 53 16.85 -1.38 -7.76
CA ILE A 53 15.42 -1.67 -7.76
C ILE A 53 14.68 -0.45 -8.30
N PHE A 54 13.92 -0.65 -9.37
CA PHE A 54 12.95 0.30 -9.89
C PHE A 54 11.60 0.08 -9.20
N TRP A 55 11.19 1.07 -8.40
CA TRP A 55 9.90 1.09 -7.75
C TRP A 55 9.03 2.17 -8.38
N GLY A 56 7.86 1.79 -8.86
CA GLY A 56 6.90 2.74 -9.42
C GLY A 56 5.68 2.05 -10.02
N PRO A 57 4.64 2.80 -10.38
CA PRO A 57 3.38 2.24 -10.90
C PRO A 57 3.58 1.50 -12.24
N PRO A 58 2.58 0.74 -12.72
CA PRO A 58 2.63 0.15 -14.05
C PRO A 58 2.81 1.23 -15.13
N GLY A 59 3.40 0.84 -16.26
CA GLY A 59 3.48 1.71 -17.43
C GLY A 59 4.49 2.86 -17.38
N VAL A 60 5.18 3.11 -16.25
CA VAL A 60 6.16 4.22 -16.13
C VAL A 60 7.53 3.94 -16.76
N GLY A 61 7.69 2.85 -17.49
CA GLY A 61 8.91 2.55 -18.25
C GLY A 61 10.03 1.82 -17.50
N LYS A 62 9.74 1.08 -16.42
CA LYS A 62 10.74 0.28 -15.65
C LYS A 62 11.53 -0.71 -16.53
N THR A 63 10.82 -1.56 -17.27
CA THR A 63 11.41 -2.57 -18.18
C THR A 63 12.20 -1.92 -19.32
N THR A 64 11.65 -0.84 -19.89
CA THR A 64 12.32 -0.08 -20.95
C THR A 64 13.64 0.51 -20.46
N LEU A 65 13.64 1.11 -19.27
CA LEU A 65 14.85 1.71 -18.70
C LEU A 65 15.93 0.65 -18.45
N ALA A 66 15.57 -0.54 -17.97
CA ALA A 66 16.51 -1.65 -17.80
C ALA A 66 17.14 -2.09 -19.14
N ARG A 67 16.37 -2.10 -20.23
CA ARG A 67 16.84 -2.43 -21.57
C ARG A 67 17.79 -1.37 -22.13
N ILE A 68 17.48 -0.09 -21.96
CA ILE A 68 18.36 1.02 -22.35
C ILE A 68 19.70 0.92 -21.63
N ILE A 69 19.68 0.69 -20.32
CA ILE A 69 20.88 0.50 -19.50
C ILE A 69 21.74 -0.63 -20.09
N ALA A 70 21.15 -1.78 -20.37
CA ALA A 70 21.89 -2.92 -20.91
C ALA A 70 22.49 -2.66 -22.29
N HIS A 71 21.73 -2.02 -23.18
CA HIS A 71 22.22 -1.62 -24.49
C HIS A 71 23.40 -0.63 -24.40
N GLN A 72 23.28 0.40 -23.56
CA GLN A 72 24.29 1.46 -23.46
C GLN A 72 25.58 0.99 -22.77
N THR A 73 25.48 0.08 -21.80
CA THR A 73 26.60 -0.59 -21.11
C THR A 73 27.16 -1.79 -21.88
N LYS A 74 26.60 -2.15 -23.05
CA LYS A 74 26.97 -3.35 -23.82
C LYS A 74 26.94 -4.64 -23.00
N SER A 75 26.07 -4.69 -22.00
CA SER A 75 25.90 -5.86 -21.14
C SER A 75 24.97 -6.89 -21.78
N TYR A 76 25.18 -8.16 -21.48
CA TYR A 76 24.23 -9.20 -21.85
C TYR A 76 22.96 -9.05 -21.01
N PHE A 77 21.80 -8.87 -21.65
CA PHE A 77 20.53 -8.67 -20.97
C PHE A 77 19.76 -9.99 -20.84
N VAL A 78 19.36 -10.33 -19.61
CA VAL A 78 18.44 -11.43 -19.34
C VAL A 78 17.16 -10.87 -18.74
N ASP A 79 16.03 -11.13 -19.42
CA ASP A 79 14.69 -10.76 -18.96
C ASP A 79 14.09 -11.96 -18.19
N PHE A 80 13.63 -11.71 -16.97
CA PHE A 80 13.08 -12.74 -16.08
C PHE A 80 11.80 -12.22 -15.42
N SER A 81 10.71 -12.97 -15.49
CA SER A 81 9.46 -12.61 -14.81
C SER A 81 9.26 -13.46 -13.56
N ALA A 82 9.05 -12.82 -12.42
CA ALA A 82 8.81 -13.52 -11.16
C ALA A 82 7.47 -14.28 -11.11
N VAL A 83 6.57 -14.01 -12.06
CA VAL A 83 5.25 -14.65 -12.15
C VAL A 83 5.34 -16.03 -12.80
N THR A 84 6.19 -16.18 -13.83
CA THR A 84 6.25 -17.39 -14.66
C THR A 84 7.38 -18.33 -14.27
N SER A 85 8.35 -17.87 -13.47
CA SER A 85 9.62 -18.56 -13.34
C SER A 85 9.92 -19.16 -11.96
N GLY A 86 10.44 -20.38 -11.97
CA GLY A 86 10.79 -21.15 -10.79
C GLY A 86 12.25 -21.05 -10.35
N ILE A 87 12.57 -21.57 -9.16
CA ILE A 87 13.93 -21.51 -8.58
C ILE A 87 15.01 -22.26 -9.40
N LYS A 88 14.60 -23.25 -10.22
CA LYS A 88 15.50 -24.00 -11.09
C LYS A 88 16.02 -23.14 -12.24
N GLU A 89 15.14 -22.36 -12.86
CA GLU A 89 15.47 -21.43 -13.95
C GLU A 89 16.39 -20.32 -13.44
N ILE A 90 16.12 -19.77 -12.25
CA ILE A 90 16.99 -18.80 -11.58
C ILE A 90 18.44 -19.34 -11.51
N LYS A 91 18.61 -20.55 -10.97
CA LYS A 91 19.94 -21.16 -10.82
C LYS A 91 20.66 -21.37 -12.15
N GLU A 92 19.94 -21.72 -13.21
CA GLU A 92 20.55 -21.90 -14.53
C GLU A 92 21.03 -20.57 -15.10
N VAL A 93 20.18 -19.54 -15.07
CA VAL A 93 20.55 -18.19 -15.50
C VAL A 93 21.77 -17.68 -14.75
N MET A 94 21.84 -17.92 -13.43
CA MET A 94 22.97 -17.49 -12.60
C MET A 94 24.28 -18.20 -12.98
N LYS A 95 24.24 -19.51 -13.27
CA LYS A 95 25.43 -20.24 -13.75
C LYS A 95 25.92 -19.70 -15.09
N GLN A 96 25.00 -19.41 -16.01
CA GLN A 96 25.36 -18.84 -17.31
C GLN A 96 25.94 -17.42 -17.16
N ALA A 97 25.48 -16.63 -16.19
CA ALA A 97 26.05 -15.33 -15.87
C ALA A 97 27.50 -15.43 -15.33
N ASP A 98 27.78 -16.38 -14.44
CA ASP A 98 29.15 -16.66 -13.96
C ASP A 98 30.10 -17.01 -15.12
N LEU A 99 29.65 -17.86 -16.05
CA LEU A 99 30.44 -18.22 -17.23
C LEU A 99 30.74 -17.00 -18.10
N ARG A 100 29.75 -16.14 -18.37
CA ARG A 100 29.95 -14.89 -19.12
C ARG A 100 30.91 -13.95 -18.41
N LYS A 101 30.84 -13.86 -17.08
CA LYS A 101 31.74 -13.04 -16.29
C LYS A 101 33.20 -13.48 -16.44
N ASN A 102 33.46 -14.79 -16.43
CA ASN A 102 34.79 -15.33 -16.67
C ASN A 102 35.32 -15.05 -18.08
N LEU A 103 34.41 -14.82 -19.05
CA LEU A 103 34.74 -14.38 -20.41
C LEU A 103 34.84 -12.85 -20.55
N GLY A 104 34.74 -12.10 -19.45
CA GLY A 104 34.84 -10.64 -19.45
C GLY A 104 33.55 -9.91 -19.87
N GLN A 105 32.42 -10.61 -20.00
CA GLN A 105 31.14 -10.02 -20.38
C GLN A 105 30.25 -9.80 -19.14
N ASN A 106 29.81 -8.56 -18.92
CA ASN A 106 28.86 -8.24 -17.86
C ASN A 106 27.45 -8.73 -18.22
N THR A 107 26.68 -9.14 -17.21
CA THR A 107 25.30 -9.59 -17.36
C THR A 107 24.38 -8.72 -16.52
N ILE A 108 23.33 -8.16 -17.13
CA ILE A 108 22.22 -7.52 -16.44
C ILE A 108 21.08 -8.51 -16.35
N LEU A 109 20.67 -8.84 -15.12
CA LEU A 109 19.48 -9.64 -14.86
C LEU A 109 18.34 -8.69 -14.50
N PHE A 110 17.36 -8.56 -15.40
CA PHE A 110 16.12 -7.88 -15.10
C PHE A 110 15.11 -8.85 -14.50
N VAL A 111 14.53 -8.49 -13.36
CA VAL A 111 13.49 -9.27 -12.68
C VAL A 111 12.24 -8.42 -12.55
N ASP A 112 11.22 -8.71 -13.36
CA ASP A 112 9.93 -8.04 -13.26
C ASP A 112 9.09 -8.63 -12.11
N GLU A 113 8.32 -7.77 -11.45
CA GLU A 113 7.52 -8.10 -10.27
C GLU A 113 8.28 -8.85 -9.17
N ILE A 114 9.49 -8.37 -8.83
CA ILE A 114 10.40 -9.03 -7.87
C ILE A 114 9.77 -9.29 -6.49
N HIS A 115 8.74 -8.52 -6.10
CA HIS A 115 7.96 -8.72 -4.89
C HIS A 115 7.21 -10.07 -4.84
N ARG A 116 6.98 -10.71 -5.99
CA ARG A 116 6.32 -12.04 -6.05
C ARG A 116 7.21 -13.19 -5.60
N PHE A 117 8.53 -12.98 -5.55
CA PHE A 117 9.43 -14.01 -5.05
C PHE A 117 9.41 -14.13 -3.53
N ASN A 118 9.37 -15.37 -3.07
CA ASN A 118 9.57 -15.66 -1.66
C ASN A 118 11.02 -15.37 -1.23
N LYS A 119 11.24 -15.28 0.08
CA LYS A 119 12.54 -14.96 0.66
C LYS A 119 13.69 -15.85 0.15
N ALA A 120 13.45 -17.15 0.00
CA ALA A 120 14.48 -18.09 -0.44
C ALA A 120 14.86 -17.90 -1.93
N GLN A 121 13.90 -17.51 -2.78
CA GLN A 121 14.16 -17.15 -4.17
C GLN A 121 14.96 -15.85 -4.27
N GLN A 122 14.64 -14.85 -3.45
CA GLN A 122 15.41 -13.60 -3.39
C GLN A 122 16.84 -13.82 -2.88
N ASP A 123 17.02 -14.65 -1.85
CA ASP A 123 18.34 -14.99 -1.31
C ASP A 123 19.24 -15.71 -2.33
N ALA A 124 18.66 -16.38 -3.33
CA ALA A 124 19.40 -17.07 -4.38
C ALA A 124 20.23 -16.13 -5.26
N PHE A 125 19.88 -14.83 -5.34
CA PHE A 125 20.62 -13.85 -6.13
C PHE A 125 21.86 -13.29 -5.40
N LEU A 126 21.86 -13.30 -4.06
CA LEU A 126 22.87 -12.61 -3.25
C LEU A 126 24.33 -12.99 -3.60
N PRO A 127 24.69 -14.28 -3.74
CA PRO A 127 26.09 -14.65 -4.01
C PRO A 127 26.59 -14.11 -5.35
N TYR A 128 25.71 -13.92 -6.33
CA TYR A 128 26.04 -13.48 -7.69
C TYR A 128 26.10 -11.95 -7.79
N VAL A 129 25.25 -11.26 -7.02
CA VAL A 129 25.33 -9.80 -6.86
C VAL A 129 26.62 -9.40 -6.14
N GLU A 130 26.99 -10.10 -5.06
CA GLU A 130 28.21 -9.81 -4.29
C GLU A 130 29.50 -10.02 -5.08
N LYS A 131 29.55 -11.07 -5.91
CA LYS A 131 30.70 -11.36 -6.78
C LYS A 131 30.77 -10.46 -8.01
N GLY A 132 29.71 -9.71 -8.33
CA GLY A 132 29.60 -8.92 -9.54
C GLY A 132 29.45 -9.75 -10.82
N SER A 133 28.95 -10.99 -10.69
CA SER A 133 28.59 -11.85 -11.82
C SER A 133 27.34 -11.36 -12.54
N ILE A 134 26.42 -10.74 -11.78
CA ILE A 134 25.25 -10.06 -12.31
C ILE A 134 25.15 -8.63 -11.77
N ILE A 135 24.57 -7.76 -12.58
CA ILE A 135 23.95 -6.51 -12.16
C ILE A 135 22.45 -6.78 -12.12
N LEU A 136 21.87 -6.84 -10.91
CA LEU A 136 20.44 -7.10 -10.74
C LEU A 136 19.65 -5.80 -10.92
N ILE A 137 18.65 -5.80 -11.80
CA ILE A 137 17.65 -4.75 -11.91
C ILE A 137 16.29 -5.36 -11.58
N GLY A 138 15.81 -5.14 -10.36
CA GLY A 138 14.46 -5.58 -9.96
C GLY A 138 13.42 -4.49 -10.26
N ALA A 139 12.25 -4.84 -10.76
CA ALA A 139 11.11 -3.94 -10.91
C ALA A 139 9.96 -4.37 -9.99
N THR A 140 9.28 -3.41 -9.38
CA THR A 140 8.12 -3.65 -8.51
C THR A 140 7.17 -2.47 -8.53
N THR A 141 5.87 -2.75 -8.46
CA THR A 141 4.82 -1.76 -8.13
C THR A 141 4.66 -1.57 -6.62
N GLU A 142 4.95 -2.62 -5.86
CA GLU A 142 4.89 -2.61 -4.39
C GLU A 142 6.10 -1.94 -3.77
N ASN A 143 5.90 -1.36 -2.58
CA ASN A 143 6.97 -0.72 -1.84
C ASN A 143 8.05 -1.75 -1.47
N PRO A 144 9.29 -1.56 -1.94
CA PRO A 144 10.34 -2.54 -1.79
C PRO A 144 10.74 -2.80 -0.33
N SER A 145 10.52 -1.87 0.60
CA SER A 145 10.89 -2.08 2.02
C SER A 145 10.08 -3.18 2.72
N PHE A 146 8.90 -3.52 2.19
CA PHE A 146 8.04 -4.56 2.74
C PHE A 146 8.24 -5.91 2.04
N GLU A 147 8.34 -5.89 0.71
CA GLU A 147 8.30 -7.11 -0.10
C GLU A 147 9.69 -7.61 -0.55
N VAL A 148 10.70 -6.74 -0.58
CA VAL A 148 12.07 -7.13 -0.92
C VAL A 148 12.88 -7.29 0.37
N ASN A 149 13.61 -8.39 0.46
CA ASN A 149 14.36 -8.71 1.65
C ASN A 149 15.50 -7.69 1.90
N SER A 150 15.80 -7.46 3.17
CA SER A 150 16.78 -6.45 3.59
C SER A 150 18.20 -6.73 3.10
N ALA A 151 18.55 -8.02 2.91
CA ALA A 151 19.85 -8.42 2.39
C ALA A 151 20.07 -7.93 0.95
N LEU A 152 19.05 -8.06 0.10
CA LEU A 152 19.10 -7.61 -1.29
C LEU A 152 19.04 -6.09 -1.38
N LEU A 153 18.14 -5.46 -0.60
CA LEU A 153 18.05 -3.99 -0.54
C LEU A 153 19.36 -3.33 -0.12
N SER A 154 20.11 -3.92 0.83
CA SER A 154 21.41 -3.39 1.24
C SER A 154 22.47 -3.38 0.12
N ARG A 155 22.26 -4.16 -0.95
CA ARG A 155 23.17 -4.29 -2.11
C ARG A 155 22.61 -3.63 -3.38
N CYS A 156 21.41 -3.07 -3.32
CA CYS A 156 20.77 -2.42 -4.44
C CYS A 156 20.48 -0.93 -4.16
N LYS A 157 20.59 -0.09 -5.18
CA LYS A 157 20.07 1.28 -5.13
C LYS A 157 18.58 1.30 -5.50
N VAL A 158 17.75 1.93 -4.69
CA VAL A 158 16.31 2.08 -5.01
C VAL A 158 16.11 3.39 -5.78
N PHE A 159 15.50 3.31 -6.94
CA PHE A 159 15.06 4.46 -7.73
C PHE A 159 13.54 4.46 -7.84
N VAL A 160 12.94 5.59 -7.51
CA VAL A 160 11.48 5.79 -7.53
C VAL A 160 11.08 6.42 -8.85
N LEU A 161 10.23 5.73 -9.60
CA LEU A 161 9.62 6.19 -10.84
C LEU A 161 8.19 6.63 -10.53
N ASN A 162 7.87 7.88 -10.86
CA ASN A 162 6.55 8.47 -10.61
C ASN A 162 5.61 8.20 -11.79
N PHE A 163 4.30 8.43 -11.63
CA PHE A 163 3.41 8.54 -12.78
C PHE A 163 3.93 9.60 -13.77
N LEU A 164 3.70 9.38 -15.06
CA LEU A 164 4.05 10.36 -16.08
C LEU A 164 3.10 11.56 -15.99
N GLU A 165 3.63 12.75 -16.22
CA GLU A 165 2.81 13.95 -16.31
C GLU A 165 1.98 13.91 -17.60
N LYS A 166 0.89 14.67 -17.63
CA LYS A 166 0.00 14.69 -18.79
C LYS A 166 0.74 15.18 -20.04
N GLU A 167 1.59 16.18 -19.87
CA GLU A 167 2.43 16.77 -20.89
C GLU A 167 3.41 15.73 -21.46
N ASP A 168 4.01 14.89 -20.60
CA ASP A 168 4.88 13.80 -21.04
C ASP A 168 4.09 12.79 -21.90
N LEU A 169 2.84 12.49 -21.56
CA LEU A 169 1.99 11.59 -22.34
C LEU A 169 1.53 12.19 -23.69
N ILE A 170 1.26 13.49 -23.74
CA ILE A 170 0.97 14.21 -24.99
C ILE A 170 2.19 14.12 -25.92
N ASP A 171 3.39 14.39 -25.41
CA ASP A 171 4.64 14.23 -26.16
C ASP A 171 4.81 12.79 -26.69
N LEU A 172 4.47 11.79 -25.87
CA LEU A 172 4.52 10.38 -26.27
C LEU A 172 3.54 10.05 -27.40
N VAL A 173 2.32 10.60 -27.37
CA VAL A 173 1.32 10.41 -28.43
C VAL A 173 1.79 11.04 -29.73
N HIS A 174 2.25 12.30 -29.71
CA HIS A 174 2.79 12.93 -30.91
C HIS A 174 3.99 12.16 -31.47
N ARG A 175 4.89 11.69 -30.60
CA ARG A 175 6.03 10.86 -31.01
C ARG A 175 5.56 9.57 -31.68
N ALA A 176 4.52 8.92 -31.16
CA ALA A 176 3.95 7.72 -31.76
C ALA A 176 3.33 7.98 -33.13
N LEU A 177 2.68 9.13 -33.33
CA LEU A 177 2.12 9.52 -34.63
C LEU A 177 3.22 9.80 -35.67
N THR A 178 4.33 10.42 -35.30
CA THR A 178 5.38 10.83 -36.25
C THR A 178 6.54 9.83 -36.40
N SER A 179 6.63 8.83 -35.54
CA SER A 179 7.75 7.86 -35.55
C SER A 179 7.56 6.79 -36.63
N PRO A 180 8.61 6.45 -37.41
CA PRO A 180 8.58 5.29 -38.31
C PRO A 180 8.31 3.96 -37.59
N LYS A 181 8.65 3.86 -36.30
CA LYS A 181 8.33 2.71 -35.46
C LYS A 181 6.87 2.74 -34.99
N GLY A 182 6.23 3.90 -35.02
CA GLY A 182 4.84 4.13 -34.65
C GLY A 182 3.93 4.18 -35.87
N LEU A 183 3.10 5.21 -35.95
CA LEU A 183 2.01 5.30 -36.92
C LEU A 183 2.32 6.23 -38.11
N ALA A 184 3.58 6.62 -38.31
CA ALA A 184 3.97 7.58 -39.35
C ALA A 184 3.67 7.13 -40.79
N ASN A 185 3.44 5.83 -41.01
CA ASN A 185 3.07 5.29 -42.32
C ASN A 185 1.55 5.37 -42.59
N LEU A 186 0.77 5.78 -41.60
CA LEU A 186 -0.67 6.00 -41.73
C LEU A 186 -0.94 7.49 -41.80
N ASP A 187 -1.81 7.91 -42.73
CA ASP A 187 -2.32 9.27 -42.76
C ASP A 187 -3.44 9.37 -41.73
N ILE A 188 -3.19 10.02 -40.59
CA ILE A 188 -4.11 10.07 -39.45
C ILE A 188 -4.47 11.52 -39.16
N GLU A 189 -5.74 11.86 -39.31
CA GLU A 189 -6.31 13.12 -38.86
C GLU A 189 -6.82 12.95 -37.42
N ILE A 190 -6.08 13.52 -36.47
CA ILE A 190 -6.40 13.55 -35.05
C ILE A 190 -6.16 14.96 -34.51
N ASP A 191 -7.16 15.53 -33.84
CA ASP A 191 -7.06 16.86 -33.25
C ASP A 191 -6.36 16.85 -31.86
N ASP A 192 -5.88 18.01 -31.43
CA ASP A 192 -5.21 18.15 -30.14
C ASP A 192 -6.15 17.84 -28.96
N GLU A 193 -7.47 18.04 -29.11
CA GLU A 193 -8.46 17.69 -28.09
C GLU A 193 -8.51 16.16 -27.87
N ALA A 194 -8.42 15.37 -28.94
CA ALA A 194 -8.38 13.92 -28.88
C ALA A 194 -7.06 13.42 -28.27
N VAL A 195 -5.93 14.03 -28.62
CA VAL A 195 -4.63 13.73 -28.00
C VAL A 195 -4.68 14.01 -26.50
N ASP A 196 -5.21 15.16 -26.11
CA ASP A 196 -5.38 15.56 -24.70
C ASP A 196 -6.27 14.58 -23.93
N ALA A 197 -7.36 14.12 -24.55
CA ALA A 197 -8.27 13.16 -23.97
C ALA A 197 -7.63 11.77 -23.78
N ILE A 198 -6.85 11.29 -24.75
CA ILE A 198 -6.10 10.03 -24.65
C ILE A 198 -5.07 10.10 -23.53
N ALA A 199 -4.28 11.18 -23.47
CA ALA A 199 -3.30 11.40 -22.42
C ALA A 199 -3.96 11.48 -21.02
N SER A 200 -5.08 12.20 -20.92
CA SER A 200 -5.85 12.31 -19.67
C SER A 200 -6.44 10.98 -19.23
N PHE A 201 -6.89 10.15 -20.19
CA PHE A 201 -7.44 8.82 -19.91
C PHE A 201 -6.40 7.85 -19.37
N ALA A 202 -5.17 7.92 -19.87
CA ALA A 202 -4.09 7.03 -19.48
C ALA A 202 -3.59 7.24 -18.03
N GLY A 203 -3.87 8.41 -17.43
CA GLY A 203 -3.62 8.66 -16.01
C GLY A 203 -2.17 8.44 -15.56
N GLY A 204 -1.20 8.73 -16.44
CA GLY A 204 0.23 8.59 -16.17
C GLY A 204 0.87 7.26 -16.58
N ASP A 205 0.12 6.34 -17.19
CA ASP A 205 0.62 5.05 -17.72
C ASP A 205 0.86 5.13 -19.24
N ALA A 206 2.13 5.07 -19.68
CA ALA A 206 2.49 5.14 -21.10
C ALA A 206 1.98 3.95 -21.92
N ARG A 207 1.89 2.75 -21.33
CA ARG A 207 1.42 1.54 -22.02
C ARG A 207 -0.07 1.66 -22.31
N ILE A 208 -0.86 2.10 -21.32
CA ILE A 208 -2.29 2.38 -21.51
C ILE A 208 -2.45 3.48 -22.58
N CYS A 209 -1.68 4.57 -22.49
CA CYS A 209 -1.72 5.66 -23.46
C CYS A 209 -1.53 5.19 -24.91
N LEU A 210 -0.47 4.41 -25.17
CA LEU A 210 -0.17 3.90 -26.52
C LEU A 210 -1.19 2.87 -26.99
N ASN A 211 -1.65 1.97 -26.11
CA ASN A 211 -2.69 1.00 -26.47
C ASN A 211 -4.03 1.68 -26.76
N THR A 212 -4.38 2.74 -26.03
CA THR A 212 -5.58 3.54 -26.29
C THR A 212 -5.46 4.27 -27.63
N LEU A 213 -4.32 4.88 -27.93
CA LEU A 213 -4.07 5.49 -29.25
C LEU A 213 -4.23 4.46 -30.38
N GLU A 214 -3.59 3.30 -30.25
CA GLU A 214 -3.69 2.20 -31.22
C GLU A 214 -5.14 1.74 -31.39
N MET A 215 -5.89 1.61 -30.30
CA MET A 215 -7.31 1.23 -30.33
C MET A 215 -8.17 2.30 -31.03
N VAL A 216 -7.95 3.59 -30.74
CA VAL A 216 -8.68 4.70 -31.37
C VAL A 216 -8.42 4.71 -32.88
N VAL A 217 -7.16 4.61 -33.30
CA VAL A 217 -6.77 4.61 -34.71
C VAL A 217 -7.35 3.39 -35.43
N ASN A 218 -7.24 2.19 -34.87
CA ASN A 218 -7.72 0.96 -35.50
C ASN A 218 -9.26 0.88 -35.62
N ASN A 219 -10.00 1.63 -34.81
CA ASN A 219 -11.46 1.67 -34.85
C ASN A 219 -12.02 2.93 -35.52
N SER A 220 -11.14 3.81 -36.00
CA SER A 220 -11.54 5.01 -36.75
C SER A 220 -11.82 4.68 -38.21
N PRO A 221 -12.84 5.30 -38.84
CA PRO A 221 -13.11 5.13 -40.26
C PRO A 221 -11.91 5.63 -41.07
N SER A 222 -11.61 4.90 -42.15
CA SER A 222 -10.61 5.30 -43.13
C SER A 222 -11.26 5.52 -44.49
N ASP A 223 -10.78 6.54 -45.20
CA ASP A 223 -11.16 6.84 -46.58
C ASP A 223 -9.92 7.11 -47.47
N ILE A 224 -10.11 7.76 -48.62
CA ILE A 224 -9.02 8.07 -49.57
C ILE A 224 -8.07 9.13 -48.99
N GLU A 225 -8.53 9.95 -48.05
CA GLU A 225 -7.79 11.07 -47.45
C GLU A 225 -7.12 10.70 -46.12
N GLY A 226 -7.50 9.57 -45.49
CA GLY A 226 -6.80 9.05 -44.32
C GLY A 226 -7.72 8.38 -43.30
N ILE A 227 -7.20 8.22 -42.08
CA ILE A 227 -7.92 7.75 -40.89
C ILE A 227 -8.43 8.97 -40.12
N HIS A 228 -9.74 9.06 -39.90
CA HIS A 228 -10.38 10.22 -39.29
C HIS A 228 -10.86 9.93 -37.88
N VAL A 229 -10.22 10.50 -36.86
CA VAL A 229 -10.58 10.30 -35.46
C VAL A 229 -11.72 11.24 -35.06
N SER A 230 -12.95 10.71 -35.01
CA SER A 230 -14.13 11.47 -34.56
C SER A 230 -14.32 11.46 -33.03
N LYS A 231 -15.03 12.48 -32.53
CA LYS A 231 -15.36 12.60 -31.10
C LYS A 231 -16.21 11.42 -30.59
N GLU A 232 -17.09 10.89 -31.44
CA GLU A 232 -17.95 9.74 -31.11
C GLU A 232 -17.12 8.48 -30.87
N ILE A 233 -16.12 8.22 -31.71
CA ILE A 233 -15.24 7.04 -31.59
C ILE A 233 -14.35 7.16 -30.37
N LEU A 234 -13.80 8.36 -30.16
CA LEU A 234 -13.04 8.66 -28.96
C LEU A 234 -13.87 8.38 -27.70
N GLN A 235 -15.12 8.85 -27.64
CA GLN A 235 -16.00 8.57 -26.50
C GLN A 235 -16.28 7.07 -26.32
N GLN A 236 -16.52 6.32 -27.39
CA GLN A 236 -16.73 4.87 -27.32
C GLN A 236 -15.50 4.13 -26.79
N CYS A 237 -14.31 4.53 -27.24
CA CYS A 237 -13.03 3.97 -26.81
C CYS A 237 -12.67 4.32 -25.35
N LEU A 238 -13.03 5.52 -24.88
CA LEU A 238 -12.69 6.03 -23.54
C LEU A 238 -13.75 5.72 -22.46
N GLN A 239 -14.88 5.08 -22.80
CA GLN A 239 -16.02 4.86 -21.89
C GLN A 239 -15.73 3.95 -20.68
N ARG A 240 -14.61 3.22 -20.66
CA ARG A 240 -14.21 2.41 -19.50
C ARG A 240 -13.12 3.11 -18.70
N LYS A 241 -13.52 4.05 -17.84
CA LYS A 241 -12.69 4.42 -16.69
C LYS A 241 -12.60 3.21 -15.77
N THR A 242 -11.62 2.35 -16.00
CA THR A 242 -11.02 1.59 -14.90
C THR A 242 -10.25 2.65 -14.12
N LEU A 243 -10.91 3.28 -13.14
CA LEU A 243 -10.23 4.14 -12.17
C LEU A 243 -8.97 3.38 -11.73
N LEU A 244 -7.80 4.03 -11.86
CA LEU A 244 -6.48 3.53 -11.42
C LEU A 244 -6.53 3.26 -9.92
N TYR A 245 -7.14 2.15 -9.57
CA TYR A 245 -7.37 1.70 -8.23
C TYR A 245 -6.88 0.27 -8.20
N ASP A 246 -5.57 0.19 -7.99
CA ASP A 246 -4.94 -1.06 -7.71
C ASP A 246 -5.41 -1.52 -6.33
N LYS A 247 -6.33 -2.48 -6.31
CA LYS A 247 -6.88 -3.09 -5.08
C LYS A 247 -5.79 -3.75 -4.21
N HIS A 248 -4.56 -3.87 -4.73
CA HIS A 248 -3.42 -4.44 -4.02
C HIS A 248 -2.22 -3.49 -3.89
N GLY A 249 -2.27 -2.29 -4.48
CA GLY A 249 -1.12 -1.37 -4.56
C GLY A 249 -1.14 -0.21 -3.56
N GLU A 250 -0.14 0.68 -3.70
CA GLU A 250 0.08 1.84 -2.81
C GLU A 250 -1.11 2.82 -2.75
N GLU A 251 -1.77 3.07 -3.88
CA GLU A 251 -2.90 4.01 -3.94
C GLU A 251 -4.10 3.54 -3.10
N HIS A 252 -4.35 2.23 -3.02
CA HIS A 252 -5.37 1.68 -2.12
C HIS A 252 -5.10 2.11 -0.65
N TYR A 253 -3.85 2.00 -0.21
CA TYR A 253 -3.44 2.42 1.13
C TYR A 253 -3.48 3.93 1.32
N ASN A 254 -3.12 4.71 0.30
CA ASN A 254 -3.19 6.17 0.35
C ASN A 254 -4.62 6.67 0.53
N VAL A 255 -5.58 6.14 -0.24
CA VAL A 255 -6.97 6.60 -0.18
C VAL A 255 -7.64 6.21 1.14
N ILE A 256 -7.45 4.98 1.64
CA ILE A 256 -8.01 4.60 2.95
C ILE A 256 -7.35 5.38 4.09
N SER A 257 -6.07 5.72 3.96
CA SER A 257 -5.36 6.56 4.91
C SER A 257 -5.89 8.00 4.89
N ALA A 258 -6.22 8.53 3.71
CA ALA A 258 -6.84 9.84 3.55
C ALA A 258 -8.25 9.86 4.17
N LEU A 259 -9.07 8.83 3.94
CA LEU A 259 -10.37 8.66 4.59
C LEU A 259 -10.23 8.67 6.12
N HIS A 260 -9.32 7.84 6.66
CA HIS A 260 -9.07 7.75 8.10
C HIS A 260 -8.64 9.11 8.69
N LYS A 261 -7.67 9.79 8.06
CA LYS A 261 -7.19 11.09 8.52
C LYS A 261 -8.28 12.16 8.46
N SER A 262 -9.14 12.12 7.44
CA SER A 262 -10.26 13.07 7.30
C SER A 262 -11.29 12.87 8.42
N VAL A 263 -11.66 11.61 8.71
CA VAL A 263 -12.52 11.27 9.85
C VAL A 263 -11.90 11.75 11.16
N ARG A 264 -10.62 11.45 11.41
CA ARG A 264 -9.89 11.88 12.61
C ARG A 264 -9.85 13.41 12.76
N ASN A 265 -9.65 14.12 11.65
CA ASN A 265 -9.65 15.58 11.60
C ASN A 265 -11.05 16.21 11.66
N SER A 266 -12.11 15.38 11.70
CA SER A 266 -13.52 15.81 11.68
C SER A 266 -13.90 16.59 10.42
N ASP A 267 -13.25 16.27 9.29
CA ASP A 267 -13.56 16.81 7.96
C ASP A 267 -14.55 15.88 7.25
N VAL A 268 -15.83 16.23 7.34
CA VAL A 268 -16.95 15.42 6.83
C VAL A 268 -16.92 15.34 5.31
N ASP A 269 -16.67 16.46 4.63
CA ASP A 269 -16.70 16.55 3.17
C ASP A 269 -15.55 15.76 2.56
N ALA A 270 -14.33 15.93 3.10
CA ALA A 270 -13.18 15.14 2.66
C ALA A 270 -13.39 13.64 2.94
N ALA A 271 -13.93 13.27 4.09
CA ALA A 271 -14.18 11.87 4.41
C ALA A 271 -15.21 11.23 3.45
N LEU A 272 -16.30 11.93 3.12
CA LEU A 272 -17.25 11.46 2.12
C LEU A 272 -16.63 11.34 0.72
N TYR A 273 -15.81 12.31 0.31
CA TYR A 273 -15.10 12.26 -0.95
C TYR A 273 -14.17 11.05 -1.06
N TRP A 274 -13.36 10.78 -0.03
CA TRP A 274 -12.46 9.62 -0.05
C TRP A 274 -13.21 8.29 0.01
N LEU A 275 -14.32 8.21 0.76
CA LEU A 275 -15.20 7.05 0.73
C LEU A 275 -15.73 6.79 -0.69
N ALA A 276 -16.32 7.81 -1.32
CA ALA A 276 -16.87 7.70 -2.67
C ALA A 276 -15.78 7.29 -3.67
N ARG A 277 -14.60 7.90 -3.60
CA ARG A 277 -13.46 7.54 -4.48
C ARG A 277 -13.06 6.07 -4.34
N MET A 278 -13.10 5.50 -3.13
CA MET A 278 -12.82 4.08 -2.93
C MET A 278 -13.92 3.19 -3.53
N LEU A 279 -15.18 3.51 -3.25
CA LEU A 279 -16.33 2.70 -3.69
C LEU A 279 -16.50 2.71 -5.21
N GLU A 280 -16.44 3.90 -5.84
CA GLU A 280 -16.56 4.05 -7.29
C GLU A 280 -15.38 3.42 -8.03
N ALA A 281 -14.23 3.30 -7.36
CA ALA A 281 -13.07 2.61 -7.90
C ALA A 281 -13.08 1.08 -7.66
N GLY A 282 -14.17 0.57 -7.08
CA GLY A 282 -14.44 -0.87 -6.95
C GLY A 282 -13.80 -1.53 -5.73
N GLU A 283 -13.41 -0.77 -4.71
CA GLU A 283 -12.94 -1.33 -3.43
C GLU A 283 -13.98 -2.26 -2.79
N ASP A 284 -13.52 -3.24 -2.00
CA ASP A 284 -14.43 -4.04 -1.19
C ASP A 284 -15.11 -3.15 -0.12
N PRO A 285 -16.44 -2.98 -0.15
CA PRO A 285 -17.15 -2.18 0.85
C PRO A 285 -16.95 -2.72 2.27
N LEU A 286 -16.70 -4.03 2.43
CA LEU A 286 -16.41 -4.62 3.73
C LEU A 286 -15.03 -4.25 4.25
N TYR A 287 -14.06 -4.01 3.36
CA TYR A 287 -12.75 -3.48 3.75
C TYR A 287 -12.91 -2.09 4.37
N VAL A 288 -13.64 -1.20 3.70
CA VAL A 288 -13.92 0.13 4.23
C VAL A 288 -14.65 0.02 5.57
N ALA A 289 -15.70 -0.79 5.66
CA ALA A 289 -16.47 -0.98 6.88
C ALA A 289 -15.62 -1.46 8.07
N ARG A 290 -14.69 -2.42 7.86
CA ARG A 290 -13.73 -2.86 8.89
C ARG A 290 -12.87 -1.71 9.40
N ARG A 291 -12.43 -0.82 8.51
CA ARG A 291 -11.64 0.36 8.88
C ARG A 291 -12.45 1.37 9.68
N LEU A 292 -13.72 1.57 9.35
CA LEU A 292 -14.62 2.42 10.13
C LEU A 292 -14.84 1.87 11.55
N VAL A 293 -15.04 0.55 11.69
CA VAL A 293 -15.14 -0.11 13.01
C VAL A 293 -13.87 0.10 13.84
N ARG A 294 -12.68 0.06 13.22
CA ARG A 294 -11.42 0.37 13.91
C ARG A 294 -11.38 1.84 14.37
N MET A 295 -11.70 2.79 13.49
CA MET A 295 -11.73 4.22 13.81
C MET A 295 -12.68 4.53 14.97
N ALA A 296 -13.83 3.86 15.04
CA ALA A 296 -14.80 4.03 16.13
C ALA A 296 -14.19 3.79 17.53
N SER A 297 -13.26 2.84 17.64
CA SER A 297 -12.61 2.53 18.93
C SER A 297 -11.30 3.28 19.14
N GLU A 298 -10.55 3.52 18.06
CA GLU A 298 -9.22 4.15 18.08
C GLU A 298 -9.27 5.67 18.20
N ASP A 299 -10.16 6.33 17.44
CA ASP A 299 -10.19 7.79 17.33
C ASP A 299 -11.36 8.43 18.09
N ILE A 300 -12.36 7.65 18.52
CA ILE A 300 -13.56 8.14 19.23
C ILE A 300 -13.66 7.48 20.61
N GLY A 301 -13.61 6.14 20.67
CA GLY A 301 -13.52 5.39 21.93
C GLY A 301 -14.67 5.69 22.90
N MET A 302 -14.32 5.99 24.16
CA MET A 302 -15.31 6.30 25.21
C MET A 302 -15.90 7.72 25.11
N ALA A 303 -15.41 8.56 24.19
CA ALA A 303 -16.02 9.89 23.98
C ALA A 303 -17.42 9.75 23.38
N ASP A 304 -17.65 8.72 22.57
CA ASP A 304 -18.96 8.29 22.12
C ASP A 304 -18.99 6.79 21.79
N SER A 305 -19.33 5.98 22.79
CA SER A 305 -19.35 4.52 22.65
C SER A 305 -20.33 3.99 21.59
N ARG A 306 -21.32 4.79 21.17
CA ARG A 306 -22.27 4.38 20.10
C ARG A 306 -21.61 4.30 18.73
N ALA A 307 -20.45 4.95 18.54
CA ALA A 307 -19.71 4.89 17.28
C ALA A 307 -19.40 3.43 16.87
N LEU A 308 -19.08 2.57 17.84
CA LEU A 308 -18.83 1.16 17.58
C LEU A 308 -20.09 0.43 17.13
N GLU A 309 -21.22 0.67 17.79
CA GLU A 309 -22.52 0.07 17.44
C GLU A 309 -22.95 0.47 16.02
N ILE A 310 -22.82 1.74 15.68
CA ILE A 310 -23.20 2.29 14.36
C ILE A 310 -22.33 1.72 13.26
N THR A 311 -21.01 1.64 13.48
CA THR A 311 -20.09 1.10 12.47
C THR A 311 -20.26 -0.40 12.28
N VAL A 312 -20.56 -1.15 13.34
CA VAL A 312 -20.90 -2.58 13.25
C VAL A 312 -22.23 -2.77 12.50
N ALA A 313 -23.23 -1.95 12.77
CA ALA A 313 -24.50 -1.97 12.02
C ALA A 313 -24.29 -1.64 10.54
N ALA A 314 -23.46 -0.64 10.22
CA ALA A 314 -23.08 -0.31 8.85
C ALA A 314 -22.30 -1.43 8.17
N TYR A 315 -21.41 -2.12 8.87
CA TYR A 315 -20.74 -3.32 8.38
C TYR A 315 -21.73 -4.42 8.03
N HIS A 316 -22.70 -4.70 8.91
CA HIS A 316 -23.75 -5.70 8.65
C HIS A 316 -24.62 -5.31 7.46
N ALA A 317 -25.03 -4.04 7.36
CA ALA A 317 -25.78 -3.55 6.20
C ALA A 317 -24.97 -3.71 4.90
N ALA A 318 -23.68 -3.39 4.93
CA ALA A 318 -22.80 -3.57 3.78
C ALA A 318 -22.61 -5.03 3.37
N HIS A 319 -22.51 -5.93 4.34
CA HIS A 319 -22.41 -7.37 4.08
C HIS A 319 -23.71 -7.94 3.53
N PHE A 320 -24.85 -7.48 4.03
CA PHE A 320 -26.15 -8.00 3.66
C PHE A 320 -26.64 -7.46 2.31
N LEU A 321 -26.45 -6.18 2.04
CA LEU A 321 -26.95 -5.52 0.81
C LEU A 321 -25.93 -5.55 -0.34
N GLY A 322 -24.64 -5.37 -0.05
CA GLY A 322 -23.62 -5.17 -1.08
C GLY A 322 -23.74 -3.82 -1.81
N MET A 323 -22.89 -3.61 -2.81
CA MET A 323 -22.96 -2.44 -3.69
C MET A 323 -24.01 -2.67 -4.81
N PRO A 324 -24.72 -1.62 -5.27
CA PRO A 324 -24.55 -0.21 -4.89
C PRO A 324 -25.27 0.24 -3.60
N GLU A 325 -26.20 -0.54 -3.05
CA GLU A 325 -27.15 -0.09 -2.01
C GLU A 325 -26.50 0.19 -0.65
N CYS A 326 -25.38 -0.45 -0.34
CA CYS A 326 -24.69 -0.25 0.93
C CYS A 326 -23.93 1.08 1.03
N ASN A 327 -23.69 1.78 -0.08
CA ASN A 327 -22.88 3.00 -0.11
C ASN A 327 -23.37 4.06 0.90
N VAL A 328 -24.69 4.26 1.00
CA VAL A 328 -25.32 5.23 1.90
C VAL A 328 -25.19 4.83 3.37
N HIS A 329 -25.09 3.53 3.67
CA HIS A 329 -24.89 3.01 5.02
C HIS A 329 -23.46 3.27 5.49
N LEU A 330 -22.48 3.09 4.60
CA LEU A 330 -21.09 3.45 4.85
C LEU A 330 -20.92 4.97 4.97
N ALA A 331 -21.60 5.74 4.12
CA ALA A 331 -21.61 7.20 4.20
C ALA A 331 -22.19 7.70 5.53
N HIS A 332 -23.30 7.11 6.00
CA HIS A 332 -23.87 7.40 7.31
C HIS A 332 -22.85 7.15 8.43
N ALA A 333 -22.18 5.99 8.43
CA ALA A 333 -21.15 5.72 9.43
C ALA A 333 -19.98 6.72 9.34
N VAL A 334 -19.48 7.04 8.14
CA VAL A 334 -18.40 8.02 7.95
C VAL A 334 -18.78 9.39 8.52
N VAL A 335 -19.96 9.91 8.18
CA VAL A 335 -20.45 11.21 8.66
C VAL A 335 -20.58 11.21 10.18
N TYR A 336 -21.12 10.13 10.75
CA TYR A 336 -21.23 9.97 12.20
C TYR A 336 -19.86 10.03 12.87
N LEU A 337 -18.90 9.25 12.38
CA LEU A 337 -17.55 9.21 12.96
C LEU A 337 -16.82 10.55 12.81
N ALA A 338 -16.96 11.22 11.65
CA ALA A 338 -16.36 12.52 11.41
C ALA A 338 -16.90 13.58 12.38
N LEU A 339 -18.20 13.58 12.68
CA LEU A 339 -18.82 14.52 13.63
C LEU A 339 -18.68 14.12 15.11
N ALA A 340 -18.35 12.86 15.40
CA ALA A 340 -18.22 12.38 16.78
C ALA A 340 -17.06 13.06 17.54
N PRO A 341 -17.19 13.27 18.85
CA PRO A 341 -16.09 13.76 19.68
C PRO A 341 -14.92 12.79 19.63
N LYS A 342 -13.70 13.31 19.47
CA LYS A 342 -12.50 12.49 19.28
C LYS A 342 -11.80 12.19 20.60
N SER A 343 -11.40 10.94 20.81
CA SER A 343 -10.53 10.53 21.90
C SER A 343 -9.77 9.26 21.54
N ASN A 344 -8.45 9.32 21.64
CA ASN A 344 -7.56 8.17 21.51
C ASN A 344 -7.12 7.61 22.87
N ALA A 345 -7.79 7.98 23.97
CA ALA A 345 -7.38 7.62 25.33
C ALA A 345 -7.31 6.10 25.55
N LEU A 346 -8.21 5.32 24.91
CA LEU A 346 -8.19 3.86 24.95
C LEU A 346 -6.95 3.28 24.24
N GLU A 347 -6.63 3.80 23.05
CA GLU A 347 -5.48 3.35 22.26
C GLU A 347 -4.17 3.61 22.99
N VAL A 348 -4.02 4.81 23.57
CA VAL A 348 -2.87 5.19 24.38
C VAL A 348 -2.77 4.31 25.63
N ALA A 349 -3.88 4.09 26.33
CA ALA A 349 -3.91 3.24 27.52
C ALA A 349 -3.47 1.80 27.21
N TYR A 350 -4.04 1.18 26.17
CA TYR A 350 -3.70 -0.19 25.78
C TYR A 350 -2.23 -0.32 25.35
N ASN A 351 -1.73 0.61 24.52
CA ASN A 351 -0.34 0.57 24.08
C ASN A 351 0.64 0.77 25.25
N THR A 352 0.28 1.58 26.25
CA THR A 352 1.08 1.74 27.46
C THR A 352 1.08 0.46 28.31
N VAL A 353 -0.10 -0.15 28.53
CA VAL A 353 -0.22 -1.43 29.26
C VAL A 353 0.56 -2.53 28.54
N LYS A 354 0.48 -2.60 27.21
CA LYS A 354 1.19 -3.60 26.39
C LYS A 354 2.70 -3.56 26.61
N VAL A 355 3.29 -2.37 26.71
CA VAL A 355 4.73 -2.22 26.97
C VAL A 355 5.10 -2.74 28.36
N ASP A 356 4.35 -2.38 29.39
CA ASP A 356 4.62 -2.84 30.76
C ASP A 356 4.36 -4.35 30.88
N ALA A 357 3.29 -4.87 30.29
CA ALA A 357 2.96 -6.30 30.28
C ALA A 357 4.07 -7.16 29.66
N ILE A 358 4.66 -6.73 28.53
CA ILE A 358 5.79 -7.43 27.89
C ILE A 358 7.01 -7.47 28.82
N LYS A 359 7.27 -6.40 29.58
CA LYS A 359 8.40 -6.32 30.51
C LYS A 359 8.18 -7.10 31.80
N THR A 360 6.92 -7.37 32.15
CA THR A 360 6.54 -8.03 33.41
C THR A 360 5.80 -9.35 33.18
N LEU A 361 6.07 -10.04 32.07
CA LEU A 361 5.42 -11.32 31.72
C LEU A 361 5.60 -12.41 32.80
N ASP A 362 6.67 -12.33 33.58
CA ASP A 362 7.02 -13.24 34.67
C ASP A 362 6.28 -12.94 35.98
N GLN A 363 5.64 -11.77 36.11
CA GLN A 363 4.89 -11.41 37.30
C GLN A 363 3.63 -12.27 37.41
N PRO A 364 3.48 -13.05 38.49
CA PRO A 364 2.33 -13.92 38.60
C PRO A 364 1.08 -13.11 38.97
N VAL A 365 -0.10 -13.63 38.60
CA VAL A 365 -1.38 -13.10 39.08
C VAL A 365 -1.40 -13.14 40.63
N PRO A 366 -1.78 -12.06 41.34
CA PRO A 366 -1.90 -12.07 42.79
C PRO A 366 -2.81 -13.20 43.31
N LEU A 367 -2.40 -13.87 44.39
CA LEU A 367 -3.06 -15.09 44.90
C LEU A 367 -4.56 -14.92 45.16
N HIS A 368 -4.94 -13.77 45.73
CA HIS A 368 -6.32 -13.46 46.11
C HIS A 368 -7.26 -13.27 44.92
N ILE A 369 -6.76 -13.09 43.69
CA ILE A 369 -7.60 -13.05 42.46
C ILE A 369 -7.37 -14.25 41.54
N ARG A 370 -6.60 -15.26 41.97
CA ARG A 370 -6.49 -16.53 41.23
C ARG A 370 -7.77 -17.35 41.39
N ASN A 371 -8.07 -18.15 40.38
CA ASN A 371 -9.12 -19.15 40.46
C ASN A 371 -8.67 -20.37 41.30
N ALA A 372 -9.52 -20.86 42.20
CA ALA A 372 -9.24 -22.01 43.07
C ALA A 372 -10.30 -23.12 42.98
N PRO A 373 -10.48 -23.78 41.81
CA PRO A 373 -11.54 -24.76 41.60
C PRO A 373 -11.29 -26.11 42.31
N THR A 374 -10.03 -26.44 42.61
CA THR A 374 -9.66 -27.72 43.25
C THR A 374 -9.32 -27.54 44.73
N ARG A 375 -9.44 -28.62 45.51
CA ARG A 375 -9.07 -28.62 46.93
C ARG A 375 -7.60 -28.28 47.14
N LEU A 376 -6.71 -28.88 46.35
CA LEU A 376 -5.27 -28.60 46.38
C LEU A 376 -4.95 -27.11 46.17
N MET A 377 -5.65 -26.43 45.24
CA MET A 377 -5.43 -25.00 44.99
C MET A 377 -5.85 -24.13 46.18
N LYS A 378 -6.95 -24.48 46.86
CA LYS A 378 -7.38 -23.81 48.09
C LYS A 378 -6.39 -24.05 49.23
N ASP A 379 -5.90 -25.28 49.37
CA ASP A 379 -4.88 -25.63 50.37
C ASP A 379 -3.55 -24.89 50.11
N LEU A 380 -3.27 -24.50 48.87
CA LEU A 380 -2.13 -23.65 48.46
C LEU A 380 -2.41 -22.14 48.55
N GLY A 381 -3.54 -21.74 49.12
CA GLY A 381 -3.92 -20.36 49.39
C GLY A 381 -4.40 -19.56 48.16
N TYR A 382 -4.89 -20.25 47.12
CA TYR A 382 -5.48 -19.56 45.97
C TYR A 382 -6.84 -19.00 46.37
N SER A 383 -7.14 -17.77 45.93
CA SER A 383 -8.32 -16.99 46.35
C SER A 383 -8.34 -16.58 47.83
N ASP A 384 -7.30 -16.88 48.61
CA ASP A 384 -7.21 -16.42 50.00
C ASP A 384 -7.15 -14.90 50.04
N GLY A 385 -8.04 -14.28 50.82
CA GLY A 385 -8.18 -12.83 50.88
C GLY A 385 -8.92 -12.21 49.69
N TYR A 386 -9.56 -13.00 48.83
CA TYR A 386 -10.46 -12.48 47.81
C TYR A 386 -11.62 -11.73 48.45
N GLU A 387 -11.90 -10.53 47.95
CA GLU A 387 -13.02 -9.72 48.41
C GLU A 387 -14.09 -9.65 47.34
N TYR A 388 -15.22 -10.31 47.61
CA TYR A 388 -16.35 -10.27 46.71
C TYR A 388 -16.99 -8.88 46.73
N SER A 389 -16.72 -8.09 45.70
CA SER A 389 -17.05 -6.65 45.69
C SER A 389 -18.52 -6.36 45.91
N HIS A 390 -19.44 -7.26 45.52
CA HIS A 390 -20.88 -7.07 45.70
C HIS A 390 -21.32 -7.02 47.17
N ASP A 391 -20.55 -7.59 48.09
CA ASP A 391 -20.86 -7.60 49.53
C ASP A 391 -20.49 -6.29 50.23
N TYR A 392 -19.77 -5.40 49.55
CA TYR A 392 -19.29 -4.13 50.09
C TYR A 392 -20.21 -2.98 49.69
N ALA A 393 -20.23 -1.92 50.52
CA ALA A 393 -20.94 -0.70 50.17
C ALA A 393 -20.37 -0.13 48.85
N PHE A 394 -21.26 0.31 47.96
CA PHE A 394 -20.97 0.72 46.58
C PHE A 394 -20.56 -0.41 45.62
N HIS A 395 -20.68 -1.68 46.02
CA HIS A 395 -20.25 -2.85 45.26
C HIS A 395 -18.78 -2.78 44.80
N MET A 396 -17.90 -2.25 45.66
CA MET A 396 -16.48 -2.02 45.37
C MET A 396 -15.63 -2.16 46.63
N THR A 397 -14.39 -2.61 46.45
CA THR A 397 -13.36 -2.65 47.51
C THR A 397 -12.07 -1.93 47.06
N ASP A 398 -11.15 -1.71 47.99
CA ASP A 398 -9.78 -1.22 47.74
C ASP A 398 -8.76 -2.35 47.50
N MET A 399 -9.23 -3.59 47.28
CA MET A 399 -8.39 -4.71 46.89
C MET A 399 -7.58 -4.36 45.63
N THR A 400 -6.28 -4.63 45.68
CA THR A 400 -5.37 -4.40 44.56
C THR A 400 -5.45 -5.57 43.59
N CYS A 401 -5.66 -5.30 42.31
CA CYS A 401 -5.73 -6.35 41.28
C CYS A 401 -4.48 -6.42 40.38
N LEU A 402 -3.64 -5.38 40.39
CA LEU A 402 -2.36 -5.39 39.70
C LEU A 402 -1.33 -6.19 40.50
N PRO A 403 -0.34 -6.80 39.84
CA PRO A 403 0.85 -7.33 40.52
C PRO A 403 1.57 -6.25 41.31
N ASP A 404 2.29 -6.63 42.35
CA ASP A 404 2.99 -5.71 43.26
C ASP A 404 3.91 -4.72 42.52
N ALA A 405 4.60 -5.20 41.49
CA ALA A 405 5.49 -4.40 40.64
C ALA A 405 4.78 -3.25 39.89
N LEU A 406 3.45 -3.32 39.75
CA LEU A 406 2.65 -2.35 38.99
C LEU A 406 1.69 -1.55 39.88
N ILE A 407 1.77 -1.69 41.20
CA ILE A 407 0.94 -0.93 42.13
C ILE A 407 1.15 0.57 41.92
N GLY A 408 0.06 1.32 41.87
CA GLY A 408 0.06 2.78 41.67
C GLY A 408 0.16 3.22 40.20
N LYS A 409 0.32 2.30 39.25
CA LYS A 409 0.22 2.61 37.82
C LYS A 409 -1.20 2.97 37.44
N GLU A 410 -1.34 4.01 36.63
CA GLU A 410 -2.58 4.41 35.99
C GLU A 410 -2.35 4.43 34.48
N TYR A 411 -3.25 3.81 33.72
CA TYR A 411 -3.11 3.68 32.27
C TYR A 411 -4.17 4.43 31.49
N TYR A 412 -5.42 4.39 31.97
CA TYR A 412 -6.53 5.03 31.28
C TYR A 412 -6.79 6.43 31.84
N HIS A 413 -6.55 7.43 30.98
CA HIS A 413 -6.75 8.84 31.27
C HIS A 413 -7.79 9.41 30.30
N PRO A 414 -9.09 9.45 30.69
CA PRO A 414 -10.13 9.98 29.82
C PRO A 414 -9.86 11.45 29.49
N SER A 415 -10.20 11.85 28.26
CA SER A 415 -10.15 13.24 27.83
C SER A 415 -11.34 14.04 28.37
N ASN A 416 -11.42 15.31 28.00
CA ASN A 416 -12.56 16.19 28.24
C ASN A 416 -13.60 16.16 27.11
N GLN A 417 -13.50 15.23 26.16
CA GLN A 417 -14.36 15.17 24.98
C GLN A 417 -15.58 14.28 25.21
N GLY A 418 -16.73 14.71 24.70
CA GLY A 418 -17.97 13.93 24.70
C GLY A 418 -18.35 13.33 26.06
N SER A 419 -18.64 12.04 26.07
CA SER A 419 -19.02 11.28 27.26
C SER A 419 -17.87 11.02 28.22
N GLU A 420 -16.61 11.22 27.83
CA GLU A 420 -15.48 10.99 28.72
C GLU A 420 -15.44 11.96 29.91
N VAL A 421 -16.11 13.12 29.81
CA VAL A 421 -16.32 14.00 30.97
C VAL A 421 -17.06 13.28 32.11
N LYS A 422 -18.06 12.45 31.77
CA LYS A 422 -18.78 11.64 32.77
C LYS A 422 -17.92 10.47 33.26
N VAL A 423 -17.14 9.86 32.38
CA VAL A 423 -16.19 8.79 32.72
C VAL A 423 -15.13 9.29 33.69
N GLN A 424 -14.57 10.48 33.48
CA GLN A 424 -13.60 11.10 34.35
C GLN A 424 -14.18 11.34 35.75
N LYS A 425 -15.41 11.87 35.84
CA LYS A 425 -16.12 12.02 37.12
C LYS A 425 -16.33 10.68 37.81
N ARG A 426 -16.72 9.65 37.07
CA ARG A 426 -16.90 8.29 37.62
C ARG A 426 -15.58 7.70 38.12
N LEU A 427 -14.49 7.84 37.39
CA LEU A 427 -13.16 7.39 37.82
C LEU A 427 -12.71 8.12 39.09
N ALA A 428 -12.93 9.43 39.18
CA ALA A 428 -12.62 10.20 40.39
C ALA A 428 -13.43 9.70 41.61
N GLN A 429 -14.72 9.41 41.43
CA GLN A 429 -15.55 8.80 42.48
C GLN A 429 -15.03 7.42 42.90
N ILE A 430 -14.65 6.56 41.95
CA ILE A 430 -14.09 5.23 42.23
C ILE A 430 -12.80 5.38 43.06
N LYS A 431 -11.90 6.27 42.66
CA LYS A 431 -10.65 6.54 43.40
C LYS A 431 -10.93 7.03 44.83
N ALA A 432 -11.89 7.93 45.00
CA ALA A 432 -12.28 8.44 46.32
C ALA A 432 -12.85 7.34 47.23
N ILE A 433 -13.71 6.46 46.69
CA ILE A 433 -14.28 5.32 47.44
C ILE A 433 -13.17 4.36 47.86
N LYS A 434 -12.27 3.99 46.95
CA LYS A 434 -11.14 3.10 47.26
C LYS A 434 -10.20 3.73 48.30
N ALA A 435 -9.87 5.01 48.18
CA ALA A 435 -9.05 5.71 49.16
C ALA A 435 -9.70 5.74 50.56
N ASN A 436 -11.03 5.86 50.63
CA ASN A 436 -11.74 5.81 51.91
C ASN A 436 -11.66 4.42 52.55
N TYR A 437 -11.93 3.35 51.79
CA TYR A 437 -11.77 1.98 52.30
C TYR A 437 -10.35 1.71 52.79
N HIS A 438 -9.35 2.18 52.05
CA HIS A 438 -7.95 2.04 52.44
C HIS A 438 -7.63 2.72 53.77
N LYS A 439 -8.13 3.95 53.98
CA LYS A 439 -8.00 4.67 55.27
C LYS A 439 -8.68 3.93 56.42
N ILE A 440 -9.89 3.41 56.22
CA ILE A 440 -10.62 2.65 57.24
C ILE A 440 -9.84 1.40 57.65
N ARG A 441 -9.21 0.69 56.71
CA ARG A 441 -8.35 -0.46 57.02
C ARG A 441 -7.12 -0.08 57.82
N GLN A 442 -6.42 0.98 57.43
CA GLN A 442 -5.23 1.45 58.15
C GLN A 442 -5.56 1.79 59.61
N GLN A 443 -6.70 2.43 59.86
CA GLN A 443 -7.18 2.77 61.22
C GLN A 443 -7.59 1.55 62.06
N LYS A 444 -8.13 0.50 61.44
CA LYS A 444 -8.44 -0.77 62.13
C LYS A 444 -7.18 -1.60 62.40
N GLY A 445 -6.17 -1.51 61.53
CA GLY A 445 -4.90 -2.21 61.67
C GLY A 445 -3.95 -1.62 62.73
N THR A 446 -4.06 -0.32 63.03
CA THR A 446 -3.25 0.36 64.07
C THR A 446 -3.80 0.23 65.49
N LYS A 447 -5.00 -0.36 65.66
CA LYS A 447 -5.65 -0.61 66.97
C LYS A 447 -5.49 -2.05 67.49
N LYS A 448 -4.72 -2.88 66.80
CA LYS A 448 -4.20 -4.17 67.28
C LYS A 448 -2.73 -4.02 67.57
#